data_AF-A0A5C9CCY4-F1
#
_entry.id   AF-A0A5C9CCY4-F1
#
_cell.length_a   1.000
_cell.length_b   1.000
_cell.length_c   1.000
_cell.angle_alpha   90.00
_cell.angle_beta   90.00
_cell.angle_gamma   90.00
#
_symmetry.space_group_name_H-M   'P 1'
#
loop_
_entity.id
_entity.type
_entity.pdbx_description
1 polymer ?
#
loop_
_entity_poly.entity_id
_entity_poly.type
_entity_poly.pdbx_seq_one_letter_code
_entity_poly.pdbx_strand_id
1 'polypeptide(L)'
;MDYKELVQNHSSELIDKLVGYVVSKDPVEILFNFEEDDQWAIISMHQYEEDLEISLRLHPNGVYDLYLGYYDDEDEFFELVHLLSEPEIAQLPEGLKKLMKKVVEDEKGMRISGNFLSK
;
A
#
# COMPACT_ATOMS: atom_id res chain seq x y z
N MET A 1 -4.29 -14.11 -15.30
CA MET A 1 -3.08 -13.24 -15.27
C MET A 1 -2.17 -13.79 -14.18
N ASP A 2 -0.85 -13.87 -14.36
CA ASP A 2 0.03 -14.36 -13.29
C ASP A 2 0.42 -13.18 -12.36
N TYR A 3 -0.32 -13.03 -11.26
CA TYR A 3 -0.06 -11.98 -10.27
C TYR A 3 1.29 -12.14 -9.57
N LYS A 4 1.82 -13.36 -9.49
CA LYS A 4 3.14 -13.60 -8.92
C LYS A 4 4.23 -13.05 -9.84
N GLU A 5 4.10 -13.26 -11.14
CA GLU A 5 5.00 -12.66 -12.14
C GLU A 5 4.90 -11.13 -12.13
N LEU A 6 3.69 -10.59 -11.98
CA LEU A 6 3.45 -9.14 -11.90
C LEU A 6 4.18 -8.51 -10.72
N VAL A 7 4.09 -9.11 -9.53
CA VAL A 7 4.77 -8.59 -8.33
C VAL A 7 6.28 -8.73 -8.45
N GLN A 8 6.79 -9.86 -8.95
CA GLN A 8 8.23 -10.11 -9.02
C GLN A 8 8.96 -9.23 -10.03
N ASN A 9 8.30 -8.88 -11.14
CA ASN A 9 8.95 -8.18 -12.25
C ASN A 9 8.48 -6.72 -12.41
N HIS A 10 7.33 -6.35 -11.85
CA HIS A 10 6.69 -5.04 -12.08
C HIS A 10 6.23 -4.35 -10.78
N SER A 11 6.79 -4.71 -9.62
CA SER A 11 6.48 -4.07 -8.33
C SER A 11 6.60 -2.55 -8.35
N SER A 12 7.63 -1.99 -8.99
CA SER A 12 7.79 -0.52 -9.11
C SER A 12 6.61 0.15 -9.82
N GLU A 13 6.09 -0.45 -10.90
CA GLU A 13 4.94 0.08 -11.64
C GLU A 13 3.66 -0.01 -10.82
N LEU A 14 3.49 -1.11 -10.06
CA LEU A 14 2.37 -1.29 -9.14
C LEU A 14 2.37 -0.24 -8.04
N ILE A 15 3.53 0.05 -7.45
CA ILE A 15 3.69 1.09 -6.44
C ILE A 15 3.30 2.45 -7.02
N ASP A 16 3.76 2.80 -8.22
CA ASP A 16 3.42 4.07 -8.86
C ASP A 16 1.92 4.19 -9.15
N LYS A 17 1.29 3.10 -9.62
CA LYS A 17 -0.17 3.04 -9.84
C LYS A 17 -0.93 3.24 -8.54
N LEU A 18 -0.54 2.53 -7.48
CA LEU A 18 -1.17 2.63 -6.15
C LEU A 18 -1.01 4.04 -5.56
N VAL A 19 0.22 4.54 -5.51
CA VAL A 19 0.52 5.87 -4.96
C VAL A 19 -0.23 6.93 -5.75
N GLY A 20 -0.17 6.89 -7.09
CA GLY A 20 -0.90 7.80 -7.97
C GLY A 20 -2.42 7.77 -7.73
N TYR A 21 -3.00 6.58 -7.59
CA TYR A 21 -4.41 6.41 -7.25
C TYR A 21 -4.74 7.06 -5.91
N VAL A 22 -3.98 6.74 -4.85
CA VAL A 22 -4.24 7.18 -3.49
C VAL A 22 -4.10 8.69 -3.37
N VAL A 23 -3.05 9.30 -3.92
CA VAL A 23 -2.84 10.75 -3.85
C VAL A 23 -3.85 11.54 -4.68
N SER A 24 -4.50 10.90 -5.67
CA SER A 24 -5.59 11.51 -6.44
C SER A 24 -6.92 11.58 -5.67
N LYS A 25 -7.05 10.85 -4.55
CA LYS A 25 -8.25 10.90 -3.70
C LYS A 25 -8.26 12.16 -2.84
N ASP A 26 -9.47 12.67 -2.59
CA ASP A 26 -9.69 13.73 -1.60
C ASP A 26 -10.90 13.35 -0.73
N PRO A 27 -10.68 12.99 0.55
CA PRO A 27 -9.40 12.94 1.25
C PRO A 27 -8.53 11.74 0.84
N VAL A 28 -7.22 11.89 1.01
CA VAL A 28 -6.26 10.78 1.09
C VAL A 28 -6.41 10.14 2.46
N GLU A 29 -6.61 8.83 2.47
CA GLU A 29 -6.80 8.04 3.69
C GLU A 29 -5.59 7.12 3.88
N ILE A 30 -5.01 7.17 5.08
CA ILE A 30 -3.97 6.26 5.53
C ILE A 30 -4.50 5.61 6.80
N LEU A 31 -4.74 4.31 6.77
CA LEU A 31 -5.31 3.60 7.91
C LEU A 31 -4.18 3.07 8.80
N PHE A 32 -4.49 2.89 10.08
CA PHE A 32 -3.69 2.10 11.00
C PHE A 32 -4.41 0.78 11.19
N ASN A 33 -3.76 -0.32 10.84
CA ASN A 33 -4.29 -1.66 10.98
C ASN A 33 -3.37 -2.49 11.88
N PHE A 34 -3.95 -3.50 12.51
CA PHE A 34 -3.22 -4.49 13.30
C PHE A 34 -3.90 -5.84 13.15
N GLU A 35 -3.10 -6.90 13.14
CA GLU A 35 -3.55 -8.28 13.13
C GLU A 35 -2.62 -9.10 14.02
N GLU A 36 -3.20 -9.72 15.05
CA GLU A 36 -2.47 -10.42 16.10
C GLU A 36 -1.36 -9.54 16.72
N ASP A 37 -0.09 -9.87 16.45
CA ASP A 37 1.10 -9.19 16.96
C ASP A 37 1.75 -8.24 15.92
N ASP A 38 1.16 -8.11 14.73
CA ASP A 38 1.65 -7.23 13.67
C ASP A 38 0.74 -5.99 13.50
N GLN A 39 1.34 -4.90 13.07
CA GLN A 39 0.67 -3.62 12.89
C GLN A 39 1.35 -2.83 11.78
N TRP A 40 0.57 -2.00 11.10
CA TRP A 40 1.09 -1.21 10.00
C TRP A 40 0.20 0.00 9.68
N ALA A 41 0.81 1.01 9.07
CA ALA A 41 0.07 1.99 8.30
C ALA A 41 -0.18 1.43 6.90
N ILE A 42 -1.37 1.61 6.37
CA ILE A 42 -1.78 1.07 5.06
C ILE A 42 -2.44 2.13 4.20
N ILE A 43 -2.08 2.12 2.92
CA ILE A 43 -2.87 2.71 1.84
C ILE A 43 -3.23 1.62 0.85
N SER A 44 -4.44 1.68 0.30
CA SER A 44 -5.00 0.60 -0.52
C SER A 44 -5.72 1.13 -1.75
N MET A 45 -5.70 0.33 -2.81
CA MET A 45 -6.52 0.47 -4.00
C MET A 45 -7.23 -0.85 -4.27
N HIS A 46 -8.54 -0.80 -4.43
CA HIS A 46 -9.36 -1.97 -4.78
C HIS A 46 -9.78 -1.88 -6.25
N GLN A 47 -9.57 -2.96 -6.99
CA GLN A 47 -10.02 -3.17 -8.37
C GLN A 47 -11.16 -4.19 -8.36
N TYR A 48 -12.38 -3.70 -8.14
CA TYR A 48 -13.58 -4.53 -7.95
C TYR A 48 -13.94 -5.42 -9.14
N GLU A 49 -13.52 -5.09 -10.36
CA GLU A 49 -13.77 -5.95 -11.53
C GLU A 49 -12.85 -7.17 -11.56
N GLU A 50 -11.73 -7.13 -10.83
CA GLU A 50 -10.72 -8.19 -10.76
C GLU A 50 -10.64 -8.82 -9.36
N ASP A 51 -11.57 -8.47 -8.45
CA ASP A 51 -11.55 -8.83 -7.03
C ASP A 51 -10.14 -8.72 -6.40
N LEU A 52 -9.41 -7.67 -6.78
CA LEU A 52 -8.01 -7.45 -6.47
C LEU A 52 -7.82 -6.25 -5.54
N GLU A 53 -7.14 -6.46 -4.43
CA GLU A 53 -6.60 -5.43 -3.56
C GLU A 53 -5.10 -5.26 -3.80
N ILE A 54 -4.64 -4.02 -3.90
CA ILE A 54 -3.22 -3.66 -3.87
C ILE A 54 -3.00 -2.67 -2.74
N SER A 55 -2.08 -2.98 -1.84
CA SER A 55 -1.83 -2.21 -0.63
C SER A 55 -0.34 -2.00 -0.39
N LEU A 56 0.02 -0.82 0.09
CA LEU A 56 1.37 -0.51 0.58
C LEU A 56 1.29 -0.42 2.10
N ARG A 57 2.09 -1.23 2.79
CA ARG A 57 2.14 -1.30 4.24
C ARG A 57 3.47 -0.77 4.75
N LEU A 58 3.43 -0.06 5.88
CA LEU A 58 4.60 0.35 6.66
C LEU A 58 4.50 -0.21 8.07
N HIS A 59 5.45 -1.04 8.47
CA HIS A 59 5.53 -1.64 9.80
C HIS A 59 6.31 -0.74 10.79
N PRO A 60 6.15 -0.92 12.12
CA PRO A 60 6.88 -0.19 13.16
C PRO A 60 8.40 -0.26 13.07
N ASN A 61 8.94 -1.35 12.53
CA ASN A 61 10.38 -1.52 12.32
C ASN A 61 10.91 -0.73 11.10
N GLY A 62 10.06 0.01 10.40
CA GLY A 62 10.40 0.80 9.22
C GLY A 62 10.42 0.01 7.90
N VAL A 63 10.01 -1.26 7.93
CA VAL A 63 9.91 -2.09 6.72
C VAL A 63 8.65 -1.73 5.95
N TYR A 64 8.79 -1.62 4.63
CA TYR A 64 7.68 -1.51 3.70
C TYR A 64 7.48 -2.83 2.95
N ASP A 65 6.23 -3.17 2.70
CA ASP A 65 5.86 -4.22 1.76
C ASP A 65 4.69 -3.80 0.86
N LEU A 66 4.66 -4.40 -0.32
CA LEU A 66 3.55 -4.37 -1.24
C LEU A 66 2.75 -5.66 -1.05
N TYR A 67 1.50 -5.50 -0.66
CA TYR A 67 0.51 -6.55 -0.48
C TYR A 67 -0.43 -6.61 -1.67
N LEU A 68 -0.68 -7.81 -2.19
CA LEU A 68 -1.76 -8.07 -3.12
C LEU A 68 -2.64 -9.19 -2.58
N GLY A 69 -3.94 -8.93 -2.47
CA GLY A 69 -4.96 -9.93 -2.15
C GLY A 69 -5.89 -10.09 -3.35
N TYR A 70 -6.16 -11.31 -3.80
CA TYR A 70 -7.08 -11.55 -4.92
C TYR A 70 -7.77 -12.90 -4.80
N TYR A 71 -8.88 -13.05 -5.54
CA TYR A 71 -9.55 -14.33 -5.74
C TYR A 71 -9.24 -14.87 -7.14
N ASP A 72 -9.06 -16.18 -7.26
CA ASP A 72 -8.94 -16.83 -8.56
C ASP A 72 -10.31 -17.22 -9.15
N ASP A 73 -10.29 -17.88 -10.32
CA ASP A 73 -11.52 -18.32 -11.00
C ASP A 73 -12.29 -19.42 -10.22
N GLU A 74 -11.70 -20.01 -9.18
CA GLU A 74 -12.30 -21.01 -8.29
C GLU A 74 -12.79 -20.40 -6.95
N ASP A 75 -12.82 -19.06 -6.84
CA ASP A 75 -13.11 -18.30 -5.62
C ASP A 75 -12.13 -18.61 -4.46
N GLU A 76 -10.94 -19.12 -4.75
CA GLU A 76 -9.88 -19.31 -3.75
C GLU A 76 -9.14 -17.99 -3.52
N PHE A 77 -8.97 -17.62 -2.25
CA PHE A 77 -8.27 -16.40 -1.87
C PHE A 77 -6.76 -16.62 -1.84
N PHE A 78 -6.02 -15.74 -2.50
CA PHE A 78 -4.57 -15.72 -2.53
C PHE A 78 -4.02 -14.38 -2.04
N GLU A 79 -2.90 -14.47 -1.34
CA GLU A 79 -2.12 -13.31 -0.92
C GLU A 79 -0.68 -13.40 -1.43
N LEU A 80 -0.15 -12.25 -1.83
CA LEU A 80 1.24 -12.06 -2.20
C LEU A 80 1.81 -10.88 -1.42
N VAL A 81 2.96 -11.11 -0.77
CA VAL A 81 3.68 -10.08 -0.02
C VAL A 81 5.06 -9.92 -0.61
N HIS A 82 5.41 -8.69 -1.00
CA HIS A 82 6.71 -8.32 -1.53
C HIS A 82 7.35 -7.24 -0.69
N LEU A 83 8.47 -7.57 -0.04
CA LEU A 83 9.25 -6.59 0.71
C LEU A 83 9.90 -5.60 -0.26
N LEU A 84 9.69 -4.30 -0.04
CA LEU A 84 10.29 -3.28 -0.89
C LEU A 84 11.81 -3.19 -0.66
N SER A 85 12.54 -3.13 -1.76
CA SER A 85 13.96 -2.79 -1.82
C SER A 85 14.18 -1.27 -1.63
N GLU A 86 15.42 -0.87 -1.34
CA GLU A 86 15.76 0.56 -1.18
C GLU A 86 15.38 1.42 -2.40
N PRO A 87 15.59 0.99 -3.67
CA PRO A 87 15.12 1.73 -4.83
C PRO A 87 13.59 1.91 -4.87
N GLU A 88 12.82 0.90 -4.49
CA GLU A 88 11.36 0.96 -4.44
C GLU A 88 10.85 1.85 -3.29
N ILE A 89 11.58 1.93 -2.17
CA ILE A 89 11.26 2.89 -1.11
C ILE A 89 11.60 4.32 -1.55
N ALA A 90 12.66 4.48 -2.37
CA ALA A 90 13.10 5.79 -2.84
C ALA A 90 12.10 6.46 -3.80
N GLN A 91 11.31 5.69 -4.58
CA GLN A 91 10.24 6.23 -5.44
C GLN A 91 9.03 6.77 -4.65
N LEU A 92 8.85 6.37 -3.39
CA LEU A 92 7.72 6.84 -2.58
C LEU A 92 7.85 8.34 -2.27
N PRO A 93 6.78 9.15 -2.42
CA PRO A 93 6.78 10.56 -2.04
C PRO A 93 7.17 10.77 -0.58
N GLU A 94 8.08 11.72 -0.31
CA GLU A 94 8.53 12.04 1.05
C GLU A 94 7.39 12.42 2.00
N GLY A 95 6.38 13.14 1.50
CA GLY A 95 5.19 13.47 2.26
C GLY A 95 4.44 12.22 2.72
N LEU A 96 4.21 11.27 1.80
CA LEU A 96 3.53 10.01 2.09
C LEU A 96 4.30 9.19 3.13
N LYS A 97 5.62 9.02 2.95
CA LYS A 97 6.48 8.30 3.91
C LYS A 97 6.37 8.87 5.32
N LYS A 98 6.40 10.20 5.47
CA LYS A 98 6.25 10.88 6.77
C LYS A 98 4.88 10.65 7.40
N LEU A 99 3.83 10.67 6.60
CA LEU A 99 2.46 10.51 7.09
C LEU A 99 2.17 9.06 7.49
N MET A 100 2.59 8.08 6.69
CA MET A 100 2.51 6.67 7.06
C MET A 100 3.28 6.41 8.34
N LYS A 101 4.51 6.93 8.46
CA LYS A 101 5.30 6.81 9.69
C LYS A 101 4.56 7.39 10.90
N LYS A 102 3.95 8.57 10.74
CA LYS A 102 3.14 9.18 11.80
C LYS A 102 1.93 8.33 12.19
N VAL A 103 1.26 7.69 11.23
CA VAL A 103 0.12 6.80 11.50
C VAL A 103 0.55 5.60 12.33
N VAL A 104 1.71 5.00 12.04
CA VAL A 104 2.27 3.91 12.86
C VAL A 104 2.66 4.40 14.25
N GLU A 105 3.38 5.53 14.35
CA GLU A 105 3.85 6.06 15.63
C GLU A 105 2.70 6.51 16.56
N ASP A 106 1.62 7.05 15.99
CA ASP A 106 0.43 7.49 16.73
C ASP A 106 -0.59 6.35 16.95
N GLU A 107 -0.37 5.16 16.37
CA GLU A 107 -1.32 4.03 16.34
C GLU A 107 -2.73 4.45 15.90
N LYS A 108 -2.80 5.35 14.91
CA LYS A 108 -4.05 6.01 14.52
C LYS A 108 -4.07 6.42 13.06
N GLY A 109 -5.11 5.96 12.36
CA GLY A 109 -5.37 6.35 10.98
C GLY A 109 -5.57 7.86 10.79
N MET A 110 -5.29 8.35 9.58
CA MET A 110 -5.30 9.75 9.22
C MET A 110 -6.05 9.98 7.90
N ARG A 111 -6.76 11.12 7.83
CA ARG A 111 -7.39 11.63 6.61
C ARG A 111 -6.85 13.02 6.32
N ILE A 112 -6.35 13.23 5.11
CA ILE A 112 -5.60 14.43 4.73
C ILE A 112 -6.14 14.90 3.39
N SER A 113 -6.25 16.21 3.17
CA SER A 113 -6.64 16.68 1.84
C SER A 113 -5.57 16.33 0.82
N GLY A 114 -5.97 15.82 -0.35
CA GLY A 114 -5.04 15.41 -1.41
C GLY A 114 -4.13 16.54 -1.90
N ASN A 115 -4.61 17.79 -1.79
CA ASN A 115 -3.83 19.00 -2.10
C ASN A 115 -2.60 19.21 -1.20
N PHE A 116 -2.52 18.51 -0.06
CA PHE A 116 -1.39 18.57 0.85
C PHE A 116 -0.18 17.76 0.34
N LEU A 117 -0.41 16.78 -0.53
CA LEU A 117 0.63 15.88 -1.07
C LEU A 117 1.15 16.30 -2.44
N SER A 118 0.49 17.24 -3.11
CA SER A 118 0.82 17.72 -4.46
C SER A 118 1.76 18.93 -4.48
N LYS A 119 2.34 19.33 -3.34
CA LYS A 119 3.30 20.43 -3.21
C LYS A 119 4.69 20.00 -2.76
#